data_AF-A0A2S6A644-F1
#
_entry.id   AF-A0A2S6A644-F1
#
_cell.length_a   1.000
_cell.length_b   1.000
_cell.length_c   1.000
_cell.angle_alpha   90.00
_cell.angle_beta   90.00
_cell.angle_gamma   90.00
#
_symmetry.space_group_name_H-M   'P 1'
#
loop_
_entity.id
_entity.type
_entity.pdbx_description
1 polymer ?
#
loop_
_entity_poly.entity_id
_entity_poly.type
_entity_poly.pdbx_seq_one_letter_code
_entity_poly.pdbx_strand_id
1 'polypeptide(L)'
;MTSGNGDPVDEGGQAVKAGFVQAMQSAAMTMNLLQRRGSESRSRQEFAQRQDDRIAEQQRKNHVHAAQIQGYIDRAQHGRLERWADMAIKAGRYREHLLEMQVKKARLQHDQDRADRARDGDKATEERRDKVYGLQVRALRGEYNRKDTIHTQQLRRYDKQIAQDQRLHDLKVEYQKLLIEARKRALGLTETLTDPDPDTDPGTARAHAASAGWAAAEATADLSDEHRAHADAWAERYGEDTGNDPHTTLHAARSESAALDDAVDELHNQMSALSAEYTLTSYGEAQVRDLGPATSSRPDTDSGEDLDGEIISVAVETTGVTGDLDMAVDFTPPALPPVQALEAAPSPGIEP
;
A
#
# COMPACT_ATOMS: atom_id res chain seq x y z
N MET A 1 -28.82 195.79 -73.56
CA MET A 1 -29.81 196.14 -72.50
C MET A 1 -29.56 195.22 -71.33
N THR A 2 -29.61 195.74 -70.09
CA THR A 2 -29.95 195.08 -68.81
C THR A 2 -29.49 193.62 -68.52
N SER A 3 -29.02 193.25 -67.34
CA SER A 3 -28.56 193.92 -66.12
C SER A 3 -28.12 192.81 -65.14
N GLY A 4 -27.24 193.07 -64.17
CA GLY A 4 -27.09 192.20 -62.99
C GLY A 4 -25.68 191.71 -62.70
N ASN A 5 -25.11 192.21 -61.59
CA ASN A 5 -23.99 191.59 -60.90
C ASN A 5 -24.37 190.16 -60.46
N GLY A 6 -23.50 189.19 -60.73
CA GLY A 6 -23.41 187.93 -59.98
C GLY A 6 -22.16 187.97 -59.12
N ASP A 7 -22.30 187.72 -57.82
CA ASP A 7 -21.20 187.80 -56.85
C ASP A 7 -20.31 186.53 -56.94
N PRO A 8 -18.97 186.64 -57.15
CA PRO A 8 -18.09 185.47 -57.23
C PRO A 8 -18.05 184.60 -55.96
N VAL A 9 -18.61 185.07 -54.83
CA VAL A 9 -18.77 184.26 -53.62
C VAL A 9 -19.86 183.19 -53.76
N ASP A 10 -20.93 183.44 -54.52
CA ASP A 10 -22.04 182.49 -54.69
C ASP A 10 -21.69 181.31 -55.62
N GLU A 11 -20.94 181.56 -56.70
CA GLU A 11 -20.50 180.49 -57.61
C GLU A 11 -19.50 179.54 -56.93
N GLY A 12 -18.57 180.07 -56.14
CA GLY A 12 -17.67 179.25 -55.31
C GLY A 12 -18.44 178.41 -54.28
N GLY A 13 -19.46 179.00 -53.65
CA GLY A 13 -20.35 178.30 -52.71
C GLY A 13 -21.17 177.18 -53.36
N GLN A 14 -21.62 177.35 -54.60
CA GLN A 14 -22.34 176.31 -55.35
C GLN A 14 -21.41 175.19 -55.83
N ALA A 15 -20.19 175.51 -56.30
CA ALA A 15 -19.21 174.50 -56.73
C ALA A 15 -18.80 173.56 -55.56
N VAL A 16 -18.56 174.11 -54.37
CA VAL A 16 -18.22 173.30 -53.18
C VAL A 16 -19.42 172.44 -52.74
N LYS A 17 -20.65 172.97 -52.78
CA LYS A 17 -21.87 172.19 -52.49
C LYS A 17 -22.06 171.04 -53.49
N ALA A 18 -21.87 171.29 -54.79
CA ALA A 18 -21.97 170.27 -55.83
C ALA A 18 -20.91 169.17 -55.64
N GLY A 19 -19.65 169.54 -55.39
CA GLY A 19 -18.57 168.60 -55.10
C GLY A 19 -18.82 167.75 -53.85
N PHE A 20 -19.36 168.34 -52.78
CA PHE A 20 -19.72 167.62 -51.56
C PHE A 20 -20.87 166.61 -51.80
N VAL A 21 -21.93 167.01 -52.52
CA VAL A 21 -23.05 166.12 -52.86
C VAL A 21 -22.57 164.95 -53.73
N GLN A 22 -21.73 165.22 -54.74
CA GLN A 22 -21.16 164.18 -55.60
C GLN A 22 -20.24 163.23 -54.82
N ALA A 23 -19.41 163.75 -53.91
CA ALA A 23 -18.58 162.93 -53.02
C ALA A 23 -19.43 162.06 -52.09
N MET A 24 -20.53 162.60 -51.53
CA MET A 24 -21.45 161.87 -50.66
C MET A 24 -22.21 160.76 -51.41
N GLN A 25 -22.65 161.02 -52.65
CA GLN A 25 -23.24 160.00 -53.53
C GLN A 25 -22.24 158.89 -53.89
N SER A 26 -20.99 159.26 -54.17
CA SER A 26 -19.90 158.31 -54.44
C SER A 26 -19.58 157.44 -53.21
N ALA A 27 -19.49 158.05 -52.03
CA ALA A 27 -19.31 157.36 -50.76
C ALA A 27 -20.48 156.41 -50.47
N ALA A 28 -21.73 156.82 -50.70
CA ALA A 28 -22.90 155.96 -50.52
C ALA A 28 -22.90 154.75 -51.49
N MET A 29 -22.50 154.92 -52.75
CA MET A 29 -22.38 153.79 -53.69
C MET A 29 -21.24 152.84 -53.31
N THR A 30 -20.06 153.35 -52.96
CA THR A 30 -18.93 152.50 -52.53
C THR A 30 -19.23 151.77 -51.21
N MET A 31 -19.92 152.41 -50.26
CA MET A 31 -20.35 151.79 -49.01
C MET A 31 -21.37 150.67 -49.26
N ASN A 32 -22.36 150.87 -50.14
CA ASN A 32 -23.30 149.83 -50.54
C ASN A 32 -22.61 148.65 -51.25
N LEU A 33 -21.62 148.91 -52.13
CA LEU A 33 -20.83 147.86 -52.79
C LEU A 33 -19.97 147.07 -51.79
N LEU A 34 -19.34 147.75 -50.83
CA LEU A 34 -18.55 147.11 -49.77
C LEU A 34 -19.43 146.30 -48.82
N GLN A 35 -20.59 146.83 -48.41
CA GLN A 35 -21.54 146.14 -47.54
C GLN A 35 -22.14 144.90 -48.24
N ARG A 36 -22.48 145.01 -49.52
CA ARG A 36 -22.96 143.89 -50.34
C ARG A 36 -21.88 142.84 -50.59
N ARG A 37 -20.65 143.24 -50.90
CA ARG A 37 -19.51 142.31 -51.04
C ARG A 37 -19.18 141.63 -49.72
N GLY A 38 -19.32 142.33 -48.59
CA GLY A 38 -19.17 141.79 -47.25
C GLY A 38 -20.26 140.77 -46.88
N SER A 39 -21.53 141.05 -47.21
CA SER A 39 -22.64 140.12 -46.95
C SER A 39 -22.61 138.89 -47.86
N GLU A 40 -22.30 139.05 -49.15
CA GLU A 40 -22.12 137.94 -50.09
C GLU A 40 -20.90 137.07 -49.75
N SER A 41 -19.83 137.65 -49.18
CA SER A 41 -18.69 136.87 -48.68
C SER A 41 -19.05 136.06 -47.43
N ARG A 42 -19.79 136.65 -46.49
CA ARG A 42 -20.31 135.95 -45.30
C ARG A 42 -21.27 134.83 -45.67
N SER A 43 -22.21 135.04 -46.61
CA SER A 43 -23.17 134.01 -47.00
C SER A 43 -22.50 132.81 -47.69
N ARG A 44 -21.45 133.04 -48.48
CA ARG A 44 -20.63 131.95 -49.06
C ARG A 44 -19.85 131.20 -48.00
N GLN A 45 -19.26 131.90 -47.03
CA GLN A 45 -18.52 131.28 -45.93
C GLN A 45 -19.43 130.46 -45.01
N GLU A 46 -20.61 130.98 -44.66
CA GLU A 46 -21.63 130.24 -43.91
C GLU A 46 -22.16 129.02 -44.69
N PHE A 47 -22.35 129.14 -46.01
CA PHE A 47 -22.77 128.01 -46.84
C PHE A 47 -21.71 126.91 -46.86
N ALA A 48 -20.43 127.28 -47.04
CA ALA A 48 -19.30 126.34 -46.98
C ALA A 48 -19.23 125.67 -45.60
N GLN A 49 -19.30 126.45 -44.51
CA GLN A 49 -19.29 125.91 -43.15
C GLN A 49 -20.45 124.93 -42.91
N ARG A 50 -21.69 125.26 -43.33
CA ARG A 50 -22.83 124.34 -43.25
C ARG A 50 -22.73 123.13 -44.18
N GLN A 51 -21.88 123.17 -45.21
CA GLN A 51 -21.58 122.02 -46.05
C GLN A 51 -20.55 121.12 -45.36
N ASP A 52 -19.47 121.70 -44.83
CA ASP A 52 -18.43 121.00 -44.07
C ASP A 52 -18.99 120.36 -42.79
N ASP A 53 -19.85 121.06 -42.05
CA ASP A 53 -20.55 120.52 -40.87
C ASP A 53 -21.41 119.29 -41.23
N ARG A 54 -22.14 119.35 -42.35
CA ARG A 54 -22.95 118.20 -42.84
C ARG A 54 -22.08 117.04 -43.31
N ILE A 55 -20.96 117.31 -43.97
CA ILE A 55 -19.98 116.28 -44.37
C ILE A 55 -19.37 115.63 -43.12
N ALA A 56 -18.97 116.43 -42.13
CA ALA A 56 -18.42 115.94 -40.87
C ALA A 56 -19.45 115.14 -40.05
N GLU A 57 -20.72 115.58 -40.00
CA GLU A 57 -21.79 114.83 -39.35
C GLU A 57 -22.06 113.49 -40.07
N GLN A 58 -22.07 113.48 -41.41
CA GLN A 58 -22.22 112.26 -42.20
C GLN A 58 -21.03 111.31 -42.01
N GLN A 59 -19.79 111.81 -41.96
CA GLN A 59 -18.61 111.01 -41.65
C GLN A 59 -18.69 110.38 -40.25
N ARG A 60 -19.11 111.13 -39.22
CA ARG A 60 -19.34 110.61 -37.86
C ARG A 60 -20.41 109.51 -37.86
N LYS A 61 -21.56 109.73 -38.52
CA LYS A 61 -22.64 108.74 -38.65
C LYS A 61 -22.15 107.47 -39.34
N ASN A 62 -21.42 107.60 -40.45
CA ASN A 62 -20.83 106.47 -41.18
C ASN A 62 -19.84 105.68 -40.30
N HIS A 63 -19.00 106.37 -39.52
CA HIS A 63 -18.05 105.73 -38.62
C HIS A 63 -18.74 104.98 -37.47
N VAL A 64 -19.75 105.59 -36.82
CA VAL A 64 -20.54 104.93 -35.77
C VAL A 64 -21.29 103.71 -36.34
N HIS A 65 -21.88 103.82 -37.52
CA HIS A 65 -22.57 102.72 -38.20
C HIS A 65 -21.61 101.58 -38.56
N ALA A 66 -20.41 101.88 -39.07
CA ALA A 66 -19.38 100.89 -39.35
C ALA A 66 -18.91 100.17 -38.07
N ALA A 67 -18.70 100.91 -36.96
CA ALA A 67 -18.34 100.34 -35.66
C ALA A 67 -19.46 99.45 -35.09
N GLN A 68 -20.73 99.83 -35.27
CA GLN A 68 -21.87 98.98 -34.90
C GLN A 68 -21.91 97.69 -35.71
N ILE A 69 -21.77 97.75 -37.04
CA ILE A 69 -21.71 96.58 -37.92
C ILE A 69 -20.56 95.66 -37.48
N GLN A 70 -19.36 96.20 -37.27
CA GLN A 70 -18.22 95.42 -36.80
C GLN A 70 -18.53 94.73 -35.47
N GLY A 71 -19.08 95.44 -34.49
CA GLY A 71 -19.50 94.86 -33.22
C GLY A 71 -20.57 93.76 -33.33
N TYR A 72 -21.46 93.80 -34.33
CA TYR A 72 -22.37 92.70 -34.62
C TYR A 72 -21.68 91.50 -35.28
N ILE A 73 -20.74 91.75 -36.20
CA ILE A 73 -19.93 90.71 -36.84
C ILE A 73 -19.08 90.00 -35.78
N ASP A 74 -18.38 90.74 -34.93
CA ASP A 74 -17.53 90.21 -33.86
C ASP A 74 -18.34 89.37 -32.88
N ARG A 75 -19.47 89.88 -32.37
CA ARG A 75 -20.37 89.09 -31.49
C ARG A 75 -20.87 87.81 -32.17
N ALA A 76 -21.20 87.85 -33.46
CA ALA A 76 -21.62 86.67 -34.21
C ALA A 76 -20.46 85.69 -34.48
N GLN A 77 -19.23 86.16 -34.63
CA GLN A 77 -18.04 85.32 -34.76
C GLN A 77 -17.69 84.67 -33.41
N HIS A 78 -17.59 85.44 -32.33
CA HIS A 78 -17.33 84.93 -30.98
C HIS A 78 -18.39 83.91 -30.55
N GLY A 79 -19.68 84.22 -30.69
CA GLY A 79 -20.76 83.29 -30.34
C GLY A 79 -20.82 82.03 -31.20
N ARG A 80 -20.20 82.01 -32.40
CA ARG A 80 -19.99 80.78 -33.18
C ARG A 80 -18.79 79.98 -32.69
N LEU A 81 -17.67 80.66 -32.39
CA LEU A 81 -16.45 80.03 -31.87
C LEU A 81 -16.70 79.36 -30.50
N GLU A 82 -17.40 80.05 -29.59
CA GLU A 82 -17.81 79.52 -28.29
C GLU A 82 -18.65 78.25 -28.46
N ARG A 83 -19.72 78.28 -29.27
CA ARG A 83 -20.56 77.11 -29.55
C ARG A 83 -19.78 75.95 -30.16
N TRP A 84 -18.79 76.24 -31.01
CA TRP A 84 -17.97 75.21 -31.65
C TRP A 84 -16.99 74.57 -30.65
N ALA A 85 -16.35 75.37 -29.78
CA ALA A 85 -15.53 74.89 -28.67
C ALA A 85 -16.36 74.02 -27.70
N ASP A 86 -17.56 74.46 -27.34
CA ASP A 86 -18.50 73.73 -26.50
C ASP A 86 -18.88 72.37 -27.09
N MET A 87 -19.16 72.33 -28.40
CA MET A 87 -19.44 71.09 -29.14
C MET A 87 -18.21 70.18 -29.22
N ALA A 88 -17.01 70.73 -29.42
CA ALA A 88 -15.77 69.95 -29.43
C ALA A 88 -15.48 69.31 -28.07
N ILE A 89 -15.67 70.04 -26.96
CA ILE A 89 -15.52 69.51 -25.60
C ILE A 89 -16.55 68.40 -25.32
N LYS A 90 -17.82 68.60 -25.71
CA LYS A 90 -18.88 67.57 -25.57
C LYS A 90 -18.58 66.31 -26.39
N ALA A 91 -18.10 66.48 -27.62
CA ALA A 91 -17.69 65.36 -28.48
C ALA A 91 -16.46 64.61 -27.92
N GLY A 92 -15.50 65.33 -27.34
CA GLY A 92 -14.35 64.76 -26.63
C GLY A 92 -14.80 63.86 -25.47
N ARG A 93 -15.60 64.39 -24.54
CA ARG A 93 -16.13 63.64 -23.39
C ARG A 93 -16.96 62.42 -23.81
N TYR A 94 -17.76 62.54 -24.87
CA TYR A 94 -18.52 61.39 -25.38
C TYR A 94 -17.58 60.29 -25.93
N ARG A 95 -16.51 60.67 -26.62
CA ARG A 95 -15.50 59.73 -27.12
C ARG A 95 -14.72 59.07 -25.97
N GLU A 96 -14.35 59.83 -24.95
CA GLU A 96 -13.74 59.30 -23.71
C GLU A 96 -14.63 58.26 -23.05
N HIS A 97 -15.92 58.58 -22.85
CA HIS A 97 -16.87 57.65 -22.25
C HIS A 97 -17.07 56.36 -23.06
N LEU A 98 -17.10 56.45 -24.40
CA LEU A 98 -17.13 55.26 -25.26
C LEU A 98 -15.87 54.39 -25.09
N LEU A 99 -14.70 55.01 -24.97
CA LEU A 99 -13.43 54.29 -24.73
C LEU A 99 -13.41 53.65 -23.33
N GLU A 100 -13.87 54.33 -22.29
CA GLU A 100 -14.03 53.75 -20.94
C GLU A 100 -14.93 52.51 -20.97
N MET A 101 -16.07 52.59 -21.68
CA MET A 101 -17.00 51.47 -21.82
C MET A 101 -16.40 50.31 -22.64
N GLN A 102 -15.56 50.59 -23.63
CA GLN A 102 -14.80 49.56 -24.36
C GLN A 102 -13.74 48.91 -23.46
N VAL A 103 -12.94 49.69 -22.73
CA VAL A 103 -11.94 49.19 -21.78
C VAL A 103 -12.59 48.35 -20.67
N LYS A 104 -13.75 48.78 -20.15
CA LYS A 104 -14.50 48.03 -19.14
C LYS A 104 -15.01 46.69 -19.69
N LYS A 105 -15.51 46.66 -20.93
CA LYS A 105 -15.90 45.41 -21.61
C LYS A 105 -14.70 44.48 -21.83
N ALA A 106 -13.58 45.02 -22.31
CA ALA A 106 -12.35 44.24 -22.54
C ALA A 106 -11.79 43.65 -21.25
N ARG A 107 -11.85 44.38 -20.11
CA ARG A 107 -11.49 43.85 -18.78
C ARG A 107 -12.41 42.72 -18.36
N LEU A 108 -13.73 42.90 -18.47
CA LEU A 108 -14.71 41.85 -18.13
C LEU A 108 -14.52 40.59 -18.98
N GLN A 109 -14.24 40.72 -20.28
CA GLN A 109 -13.92 39.60 -21.16
C GLN A 109 -12.62 38.92 -20.73
N HIS A 110 -11.54 39.67 -20.52
CA HIS A 110 -10.26 39.12 -20.06
C HIS A 110 -10.37 38.38 -18.72
N ASP A 111 -11.18 38.89 -17.78
CA ASP A 111 -11.40 38.26 -16.48
C ASP A 111 -12.26 36.99 -16.61
N GLN A 112 -13.25 36.96 -17.52
CA GLN A 112 -13.97 35.75 -17.90
C GLN A 112 -13.04 34.72 -18.55
N ASP A 113 -12.29 35.09 -19.58
CA ASP A 113 -11.30 34.24 -20.25
C ASP A 113 -10.28 33.67 -19.25
N ARG A 114 -9.91 34.44 -18.22
CA ARG A 114 -8.99 33.98 -17.15
C ARG A 114 -9.66 32.99 -16.21
N ALA A 115 -10.92 33.22 -15.84
CA ALA A 115 -11.69 32.30 -14.99
C ALA A 115 -11.96 30.97 -15.70
N ASP A 116 -12.29 31.01 -16.99
CA ASP A 116 -12.56 29.81 -17.78
C ASP A 116 -11.27 29.02 -18.06
N ARG A 117 -10.14 29.69 -18.37
CA ARG A 117 -8.82 29.04 -18.42
C ARG A 117 -8.41 28.39 -17.09
N ALA A 118 -8.79 28.98 -15.94
CA ALA A 118 -8.53 28.38 -14.64
C ALA A 118 -9.37 27.09 -14.44
N ARG A 119 -10.67 27.15 -14.73
CA ARG A 119 -11.59 25.99 -14.67
C ARG A 119 -11.15 24.85 -15.58
N ASP A 120 -10.76 25.14 -16.82
CA ASP A 120 -10.24 24.15 -17.76
C ASP A 120 -8.92 23.54 -17.26
N GLY A 121 -8.08 24.36 -16.63
CA GLY A 121 -6.86 23.91 -15.95
C GLY A 121 -7.16 22.92 -14.82
N ASP A 122 -8.04 23.31 -13.89
CA ASP A 122 -8.45 22.49 -12.75
C ASP A 122 -9.04 21.15 -13.21
N LYS A 123 -10.00 21.18 -14.14
CA LYS A 123 -10.60 19.99 -14.75
C LYS A 123 -9.56 19.10 -15.42
N ALA A 124 -8.59 19.68 -16.15
CA ALA A 124 -7.51 18.91 -16.76
C ALA A 124 -6.57 18.27 -15.71
N THR A 125 -6.42 18.85 -14.51
CA THR A 125 -5.70 18.19 -13.41
C THR A 125 -6.50 17.08 -12.74
N GLU A 126 -7.81 17.24 -12.58
CA GLU A 126 -8.72 16.20 -12.08
C GLU A 126 -8.72 14.98 -13.02
N GLU A 127 -8.93 15.20 -14.32
CA GLU A 127 -8.85 14.13 -15.32
C GLU A 127 -7.49 13.40 -15.32
N ARG A 128 -6.39 14.10 -15.04
CA ARG A 128 -5.07 13.47 -14.90
C ARG A 128 -4.97 12.64 -13.62
N ARG A 129 -5.50 13.14 -12.50
CA ARG A 129 -5.56 12.40 -11.22
C ARG A 129 -6.38 11.13 -11.36
N ASP A 130 -7.55 11.20 -11.99
CA ASP A 130 -8.42 10.04 -12.23
C ASP A 130 -7.75 9.00 -13.13
N LYS A 131 -7.05 9.44 -14.19
CA LYS A 131 -6.27 8.54 -15.07
C LYS A 131 -5.12 7.87 -14.30
N VAL A 132 -4.38 8.61 -13.46
CA VAL A 132 -3.31 8.07 -12.62
C VAL A 132 -3.86 7.09 -11.57
N TYR A 133 -4.95 7.45 -10.88
CA TYR A 133 -5.61 6.57 -9.92
C TYR A 133 -6.14 5.29 -10.58
N GLY A 134 -6.77 5.39 -11.75
CA GLY A 134 -7.21 4.24 -12.54
C GLY A 134 -6.06 3.31 -12.97
N LEU A 135 -4.87 3.87 -13.28
CA LEU A 135 -3.66 3.09 -13.54
C LEU A 135 -3.13 2.41 -12.27
N GLN A 136 -3.10 3.12 -11.13
CA GLN A 136 -2.69 2.55 -9.84
C GLN A 136 -3.62 1.40 -9.40
N VAL A 137 -4.94 1.59 -9.47
CA VAL A 137 -5.93 0.53 -9.16
C VAL A 137 -5.76 -0.67 -10.10
N ARG A 138 -5.49 -0.45 -11.39
CA ARG A 138 -5.19 -1.53 -12.34
C ARG A 138 -3.90 -2.27 -11.99
N ALA A 139 -2.85 -1.56 -11.58
CA ALA A 139 -1.59 -2.14 -11.14
C ALA A 139 -1.77 -2.99 -9.87
N LEU A 140 -2.43 -2.45 -8.84
CA LEU A 140 -2.76 -3.17 -7.60
C LEU A 140 -3.59 -4.43 -7.87
N ARG A 141 -4.57 -4.37 -8.77
CA ARG A 141 -5.34 -5.55 -9.18
C ARG A 141 -4.48 -6.58 -9.93
N GLY A 142 -3.56 -6.12 -10.77
CA GLY A 142 -2.58 -6.98 -11.44
C GLY A 142 -1.64 -7.68 -10.45
N GLU A 143 -1.15 -6.96 -9.44
CA GLU A 143 -0.35 -7.53 -8.36
C GLU A 143 -1.14 -8.55 -7.53
N TYR A 144 -2.39 -8.25 -7.17
CA TYR A 144 -3.23 -9.16 -6.42
C TYR A 144 -3.43 -10.49 -7.18
N ASN A 145 -3.79 -10.41 -8.47
CA ASN A 145 -3.92 -11.57 -9.34
C ASN A 145 -2.59 -12.35 -9.48
N ARG A 146 -1.44 -11.66 -9.51
CA ARG A 146 -0.12 -12.30 -9.55
C ARG A 146 0.22 -13.00 -8.22
N LYS A 147 -0.11 -12.40 -7.08
CA LYS A 147 0.06 -12.99 -5.75
C LYS A 147 -0.83 -14.23 -5.59
N ASP A 148 -2.08 -14.16 -6.03
CA ASP A 148 -3.03 -15.27 -6.00
C ASP A 148 -2.62 -16.44 -6.91
N THR A 149 -2.12 -16.16 -8.12
CA THR A 149 -1.59 -17.21 -9.02
C THR A 149 -0.30 -17.86 -8.49
N ILE A 150 0.53 -17.14 -7.72
CA ILE A 150 1.69 -17.71 -7.01
C ILE A 150 1.21 -18.57 -5.82
N HIS A 151 0.28 -18.06 -5.01
CA HIS A 151 -0.26 -18.74 -3.84
C HIS A 151 -0.96 -20.06 -4.22
N THR A 152 -1.81 -20.05 -5.25
CA THR A 152 -2.45 -21.27 -5.77
C THR A 152 -1.45 -22.28 -6.35
N GLN A 153 -0.31 -21.84 -6.89
CA GLN A 153 0.79 -22.74 -7.27
C GLN A 153 1.53 -23.32 -6.06
N GLN A 154 1.70 -22.55 -4.98
CA GLN A 154 2.30 -23.02 -3.73
C GLN A 154 1.43 -24.07 -3.04
N LEU A 155 0.12 -23.81 -2.90
CA LEU A 155 -0.85 -24.80 -2.38
C LEU A 155 -0.75 -26.13 -3.15
N ARG A 156 -0.81 -26.08 -4.49
CA ARG A 156 -0.65 -27.27 -5.35
C ARG A 156 0.70 -27.98 -5.21
N ARG A 157 1.75 -27.34 -4.69
CA ARG A 157 3.03 -27.99 -4.36
C ARG A 157 2.94 -28.67 -2.99
N TYR A 158 2.37 -28.01 -1.99
CA TYR A 158 2.16 -28.60 -0.67
C TYR A 158 1.22 -29.82 -0.73
N ASP A 159 0.12 -29.75 -1.49
CA ASP A 159 -0.79 -30.89 -1.69
C ASP A 159 -0.05 -32.12 -2.27
N LYS A 160 0.86 -31.89 -3.23
CA LYS A 160 1.69 -32.96 -3.83
C LYS A 160 2.71 -33.51 -2.84
N GLN A 161 3.30 -32.66 -2.02
CA GLN A 161 4.25 -33.08 -0.98
C GLN A 161 3.53 -33.93 0.07
N ILE A 162 2.38 -33.49 0.58
CA ILE A 162 1.56 -34.25 1.53
C ILE A 162 1.19 -35.62 0.95
N ALA A 163 0.75 -35.68 -0.31
CA ALA A 163 0.44 -36.95 -0.99
C ALA A 163 1.67 -37.84 -1.22
N GLN A 164 2.88 -37.29 -1.32
CA GLN A 164 4.13 -38.05 -1.41
C GLN A 164 4.55 -38.58 -0.03
N ASP A 165 4.46 -37.74 1.01
CA ASP A 165 4.81 -38.09 2.40
C ASP A 165 3.87 -39.19 2.95
N GLN A 166 2.57 -39.14 2.58
CA GLN A 166 1.62 -40.22 2.86
C GLN A 166 2.06 -41.55 2.23
N ARG A 167 2.41 -41.57 0.93
CA ARG A 167 2.90 -42.79 0.26
C ARG A 167 4.19 -43.34 0.87
N LEU A 168 5.11 -42.45 1.29
CA LEU A 168 6.33 -42.85 1.99
C LEU A 168 6.04 -43.43 3.37
N HIS A 169 5.03 -42.89 4.08
CA HIS A 169 4.56 -43.45 5.34
C HIS A 169 3.92 -44.83 5.16
N ASP A 170 3.01 -44.98 4.20
CA ASP A 170 2.33 -46.25 3.90
C ASP A 170 3.35 -47.34 3.55
N LEU A 171 4.30 -47.04 2.66
CA LEU A 171 5.36 -47.97 2.24
C LEU A 171 6.32 -48.32 3.39
N LYS A 172 6.55 -47.39 4.33
CA LYS A 172 7.31 -47.67 5.57
C LYS A 172 6.52 -48.59 6.51
N VAL A 173 5.21 -48.42 6.63
CA VAL A 173 4.33 -49.29 7.44
C VAL A 173 4.28 -50.70 6.83
N GLU A 174 4.15 -50.83 5.51
CA GLU A 174 4.22 -52.11 4.79
C GLU A 174 5.58 -52.80 5.01
N TYR A 175 6.69 -52.08 4.85
CA TYR A 175 8.02 -52.61 5.11
C TYR A 175 8.21 -53.08 6.56
N GLN A 176 7.70 -52.33 7.54
CA GLN A 176 7.75 -52.73 8.95
C GLN A 176 6.86 -53.96 9.24
N LYS A 177 5.68 -54.08 8.62
CA LYS A 177 4.85 -55.29 8.70
C LYS A 177 5.60 -56.51 8.15
N LEU A 178 6.21 -56.40 6.96
CA LEU A 178 7.01 -57.46 6.36
C LEU A 178 8.20 -57.89 7.24
N LEU A 179 8.88 -56.94 7.90
CA LEU A 179 9.94 -57.26 8.86
C LEU A 179 9.40 -57.99 10.10
N ILE A 180 8.22 -57.60 10.61
CA ILE A 180 7.57 -58.27 11.74
C ILE A 180 7.16 -59.69 11.33
N GLU A 181 6.57 -59.88 10.15
CA GLU A 181 6.24 -61.20 9.61
C GLU A 181 7.47 -62.08 9.42
N ALA A 182 8.55 -61.55 8.84
CA ALA A 182 9.81 -62.29 8.67
C ALA A 182 10.40 -62.71 10.01
N ARG A 183 10.37 -61.83 11.03
CA ARG A 183 10.78 -62.17 12.40
C ARG A 183 9.85 -63.20 13.05
N LYS A 184 8.53 -63.10 12.88
CA LYS A 184 7.57 -64.09 13.37
C LYS A 184 7.82 -65.47 12.75
N ARG A 185 8.06 -65.55 11.43
CA ARG A 185 8.43 -66.81 10.74
C ARG A 185 9.76 -67.36 11.29
N ALA A 186 10.78 -66.52 11.44
CA ALA A 186 12.09 -66.92 11.97
C ALA A 186 12.05 -67.38 13.43
N LEU A 187 11.08 -66.91 14.22
CA LEU A 187 10.84 -67.31 15.61
C LEU A 187 9.83 -68.48 15.74
N GLY A 188 9.35 -69.06 14.63
CA GLY A 188 8.34 -70.13 14.64
C GLY A 188 6.93 -69.70 15.08
N LEU A 189 6.69 -68.40 15.29
CA LEU A 189 5.44 -67.84 15.84
C LEU A 189 4.29 -67.77 14.82
N THR A 190 4.48 -68.23 13.58
CA THR A 190 3.45 -68.17 12.53
C THR A 190 2.55 -69.39 12.42
N GLU A 191 2.89 -70.52 13.06
CA GLU A 191 2.15 -71.79 12.89
C GLU A 191 1.30 -72.21 14.09
N THR A 192 1.33 -71.48 15.23
CA THR A 192 0.73 -71.98 16.49
C THR A 192 -0.27 -71.04 17.19
N LEU A 193 -0.46 -69.80 16.73
CA LEU A 193 -1.20 -68.78 17.50
C LEU A 193 -2.13 -67.84 16.70
N THR A 194 -2.23 -67.96 15.37
CA THR A 194 -3.07 -67.04 14.56
C THR A 194 -3.98 -67.69 13.51
N ASP A 195 -3.76 -68.95 13.13
CA ASP A 195 -4.81 -69.75 12.50
C ASP A 195 -5.38 -70.69 13.57
N PRO A 196 -6.66 -70.55 13.98
CA PRO A 196 -7.38 -71.69 14.50
C PRO A 196 -7.56 -72.66 13.33
N ASP A 197 -6.79 -73.74 13.33
CA ASP A 197 -7.07 -74.93 12.53
C ASP A 197 -8.57 -75.25 12.67
N PRO A 198 -9.37 -75.42 11.60
CA PRO A 198 -10.83 -75.55 11.69
C PRO A 198 -11.34 -76.67 12.62
N ASP A 199 -10.48 -77.61 13.00
CA ASP A 199 -10.77 -78.68 13.98
C ASP A 199 -10.45 -78.29 15.45
N THR A 200 -9.86 -77.12 15.71
CA THR A 200 -9.57 -76.62 17.06
C THR A 200 -10.76 -75.83 17.62
N ASP A 201 -11.46 -76.42 18.60
CA ASP A 201 -12.64 -75.82 19.23
C ASP A 201 -12.32 -74.40 19.80
N PRO A 202 -13.09 -73.35 19.43
CA PRO A 202 -12.91 -72.00 19.97
C PRO A 202 -13.10 -71.90 21.50
N GLY A 203 -13.69 -72.91 22.15
CA GLY A 203 -13.67 -73.04 23.60
C GLY A 203 -12.25 -73.18 24.17
N THR A 204 -11.40 -73.99 23.54
CA THR A 204 -10.02 -74.30 24.02
C THR A 204 -9.13 -73.06 24.07
N ALA A 205 -9.19 -72.19 23.05
CA ALA A 205 -8.44 -70.94 23.04
C ALA A 205 -8.90 -69.95 24.13
N ARG A 206 -10.20 -69.95 24.47
CA ARG A 206 -10.76 -69.13 25.56
C ARG A 206 -10.37 -69.69 26.92
N ALA A 207 -10.48 -71.00 27.10
CA ALA A 207 -10.01 -71.73 28.27
C ALA A 207 -8.55 -71.40 28.63
N HIS A 208 -7.64 -71.41 27.65
CA HIS A 208 -6.24 -71.04 27.87
C HIS A 208 -6.02 -69.55 28.21
N ALA A 209 -6.80 -68.64 27.62
CA ALA A 209 -6.75 -67.23 27.97
C ALA A 209 -7.31 -66.96 29.37
N ALA A 210 -8.39 -67.64 29.75
CA ALA A 210 -8.98 -67.60 31.08
C ALA A 210 -8.06 -68.20 32.14
N SER A 211 -7.39 -69.32 31.85
CA SER A 211 -6.45 -69.96 32.78
C SER A 211 -5.23 -69.08 33.07
N ALA A 212 -4.69 -68.43 32.03
CA ALA A 212 -3.58 -67.49 32.18
C ALA A 212 -4.01 -66.22 32.94
N GLY A 213 -5.21 -65.70 32.67
CA GLY A 213 -5.79 -64.57 33.40
C GLY A 213 -6.01 -64.87 34.89
N TRP A 214 -6.58 -66.03 35.20
CA TRP A 214 -6.77 -66.49 36.58
C TRP A 214 -5.45 -66.71 37.31
N ALA A 215 -4.49 -67.43 36.71
CA ALA A 215 -3.19 -67.68 37.35
C ALA A 215 -2.42 -66.38 37.67
N ALA A 216 -2.53 -65.37 36.81
CA ALA A 216 -1.96 -64.04 37.06
C ALA A 216 -2.70 -63.27 38.17
N ALA A 217 -4.03 -63.40 38.26
CA ALA A 217 -4.83 -62.78 39.31
C ALA A 217 -4.61 -63.44 40.67
N GLU A 218 -4.64 -64.77 40.75
CA GLU A 218 -4.41 -65.59 41.95
C GLU A 218 -3.03 -65.27 42.57
N ALA A 219 -1.98 -65.11 41.75
CA ALA A 219 -0.64 -64.70 42.21
C ALA A 219 -0.60 -63.31 42.90
N THR A 220 -1.68 -62.52 42.80
CA THR A 220 -1.82 -61.21 43.44
C THR A 220 -2.96 -61.13 44.47
N ALA A 221 -3.73 -62.20 44.66
CA ALA A 221 -4.97 -62.19 45.46
C ALA A 221 -4.75 -61.84 46.95
N ASP A 222 -3.57 -62.15 47.49
CA ASP A 222 -3.20 -61.83 48.88
C ASP A 222 -2.83 -60.34 49.11
N LEU A 223 -2.70 -59.53 48.05
CA LEU A 223 -2.25 -58.13 48.17
C LEU A 223 -3.36 -57.17 48.63
N SER A 224 -4.60 -57.37 48.21
CA SER A 224 -5.77 -56.62 48.70
C SER A 224 -7.09 -57.33 48.39
N ASP A 225 -8.16 -56.92 49.06
CA ASP A 225 -9.51 -57.45 48.82
C ASP A 225 -10.01 -57.21 47.38
N GLU A 226 -9.49 -56.18 46.70
CA GLU A 226 -9.77 -55.89 45.29
C GLU A 226 -9.06 -56.88 44.34
N HIS A 227 -7.82 -57.27 44.64
CA HIS A 227 -7.13 -58.32 43.89
C HIS A 227 -7.79 -59.69 44.09
N ARG A 228 -8.30 -59.96 45.31
CA ARG A 228 -9.06 -61.19 45.60
C ARG A 228 -10.36 -61.24 44.79
N ALA A 229 -11.15 -60.16 44.80
CA ALA A 229 -12.37 -60.08 43.98
C ALA A 229 -12.08 -60.19 42.46
N HIS A 230 -10.91 -59.73 42.01
CA HIS A 230 -10.47 -59.91 40.63
C HIS A 230 -10.08 -61.38 40.34
N ALA A 231 -9.40 -62.06 41.27
CA ALA A 231 -9.11 -63.50 41.16
C ALA A 231 -10.41 -64.33 41.15
N ASP A 232 -11.37 -64.03 42.02
CA ASP A 232 -12.69 -64.66 42.07
C ASP A 232 -13.43 -64.52 40.73
N ALA A 233 -13.42 -63.32 40.12
CA ALA A 233 -14.05 -63.06 38.82
C ALA A 233 -13.38 -63.80 37.65
N TRP A 234 -12.06 -64.01 37.70
CA TRP A 234 -11.37 -64.87 36.74
C TRP A 234 -11.59 -66.36 37.00
N ALA A 235 -11.82 -66.76 38.26
CA ALA A 235 -12.16 -68.13 38.61
C ALA A 235 -13.55 -68.51 38.10
N GLU A 236 -14.54 -67.63 38.28
CA GLU A 236 -15.89 -67.76 37.70
C GLU A 236 -15.82 -67.92 36.19
N ARG A 237 -15.10 -67.01 35.51
CA ARG A 237 -14.93 -67.07 34.05
C ARG A 237 -14.21 -68.32 33.56
N TYR A 238 -13.16 -68.78 34.25
CA TYR A 238 -12.51 -70.05 33.90
C TYR A 238 -13.48 -71.24 34.10
N GLY A 239 -14.32 -71.19 35.13
CA GLY A 239 -15.41 -72.16 35.34
C GLY A 239 -16.44 -72.15 34.20
N GLU A 240 -16.82 -70.98 33.71
CA GLU A 240 -17.71 -70.83 32.54
C GLU A 240 -17.05 -71.33 31.22
N ASP A 241 -15.80 -70.97 30.97
CA ASP A 241 -15.07 -71.33 29.74
C ASP A 241 -14.59 -72.80 29.72
N THR A 242 -14.46 -73.48 30.87
CA THR A 242 -13.92 -74.87 30.96
C THR A 242 -14.84 -75.91 31.61
N GLY A 243 -15.88 -75.49 32.32
CA GLY A 243 -16.74 -76.35 33.14
C GLY A 243 -16.10 -76.85 34.44
N ASN A 244 -14.87 -76.43 34.79
CA ASN A 244 -14.14 -76.88 35.97
C ASN A 244 -13.78 -75.70 36.91
N ASP A 245 -13.91 -75.90 38.22
CA ASP A 245 -13.44 -74.94 39.22
C ASP A 245 -11.89 -74.99 39.31
N PRO A 246 -11.18 -73.87 39.09
CA PRO A 246 -9.71 -73.87 39.05
C PRO A 246 -9.07 -74.14 40.41
N HIS A 247 -9.75 -73.88 41.53
CA HIS A 247 -9.26 -74.21 42.86
C HIS A 247 -9.34 -75.73 43.10
N THR A 248 -10.35 -76.41 42.56
CA THR A 248 -10.46 -77.89 42.64
C THR A 248 -9.38 -78.58 41.81
N THR A 249 -9.11 -78.08 40.59
CA THR A 249 -8.08 -78.66 39.71
C THR A 249 -6.67 -78.43 40.26
N LEU A 250 -6.36 -77.25 40.82
CA LEU A 250 -5.10 -77.05 41.54
C LEU A 250 -4.99 -77.90 42.80
N HIS A 251 -6.06 -78.11 43.57
CA HIS A 251 -6.00 -79.00 44.74
C HIS A 251 -5.73 -80.45 44.35
N ALA A 252 -6.37 -80.94 43.28
CA ALA A 252 -6.10 -82.26 42.72
C ALA A 252 -4.63 -82.37 42.26
N ALA A 253 -4.16 -81.45 41.43
CA ALA A 253 -2.79 -81.44 40.92
C ALA A 253 -1.73 -81.34 42.03
N ARG A 254 -1.97 -80.55 43.08
CA ARG A 254 -1.09 -80.48 44.27
C ARG A 254 -1.06 -81.80 45.05
N SER A 255 -2.21 -82.47 45.20
CA SER A 255 -2.27 -83.79 45.86
C SER A 255 -1.61 -84.90 45.05
N GLU A 256 -1.71 -84.84 43.72
CA GLU A 256 -1.04 -85.75 42.79
C GLU A 256 0.48 -85.52 42.78
N SER A 257 0.93 -84.27 42.76
CA SER A 257 2.36 -83.92 42.88
C SER A 257 2.96 -84.42 44.19
N ALA A 258 2.27 -84.24 45.33
CA ALA A 258 2.76 -84.74 46.62
C ALA A 258 2.87 -86.28 46.65
N ALA A 259 1.91 -86.99 46.05
CA ALA A 259 1.96 -88.45 45.94
C ALA A 259 3.07 -88.95 44.98
N LEU A 260 3.44 -88.13 43.98
CA LEU A 260 4.58 -88.41 43.10
C LEU A 260 5.92 -88.20 43.80
N ASP A 261 6.08 -87.13 44.58
CA ASP A 261 7.29 -86.88 45.37
C ASP A 261 7.52 -88.00 46.40
N ASP A 262 6.47 -88.39 47.16
CA ASP A 262 6.52 -89.53 48.10
C ASP A 262 6.94 -90.84 47.39
N ALA A 263 6.48 -91.07 46.15
CA ALA A 263 6.84 -92.25 45.37
C ALA A 263 8.28 -92.23 44.81
N VAL A 264 8.82 -91.04 44.53
CA VAL A 264 10.21 -90.85 44.10
C VAL A 264 11.17 -91.08 45.27
N ASP A 265 10.85 -90.58 46.46
CA ASP A 265 11.65 -90.84 47.68
C ASP A 265 11.65 -92.33 48.04
N GLU A 266 10.51 -93.02 47.95
CA GLU A 266 10.43 -94.47 48.15
C GLU A 266 11.27 -95.25 47.12
N LEU A 267 11.23 -94.87 45.83
CA LEU A 267 12.07 -95.48 44.80
C LEU A 267 13.57 -95.24 45.06
N HIS A 268 13.94 -94.04 45.52
CA HIS A 268 15.33 -93.70 45.84
C HIS A 268 15.86 -94.52 47.03
N ASN A 269 15.02 -94.75 48.05
CA ASN A 269 15.33 -95.64 49.17
C ASN A 269 15.51 -97.10 48.71
N GLN A 270 14.64 -97.60 47.83
CA GLN A 270 14.75 -98.95 47.26
C GLN A 270 16.02 -99.13 46.42
N MET A 271 16.37 -98.16 45.55
CA MET A 271 17.63 -98.18 44.80
C MET A 271 18.85 -98.13 45.71
N SER A 272 18.81 -97.35 46.78
CA SER A 272 19.89 -97.25 47.76
C SER A 272 20.09 -98.57 48.52
N ALA A 273 19.01 -99.25 48.89
CA ALA A 273 19.06 -100.59 49.48
C ALA A 273 19.64 -101.63 48.50
N LEU A 274 19.20 -101.64 47.24
CA LEU A 274 19.69 -102.56 46.23
C LEU A 274 21.18 -102.34 45.90
N SER A 275 21.63 -101.07 45.92
CA SER A 275 23.04 -100.68 45.79
C SER A 275 23.87 -101.20 46.96
N ALA A 276 23.36 -101.11 48.20
CA ALA A 276 24.02 -101.68 49.38
C ALA A 276 24.12 -103.22 49.30
N GLU A 277 23.09 -103.91 48.81
CA GLU A 277 23.14 -105.37 48.59
C GLU A 277 24.14 -105.76 47.48
N TYR A 278 24.17 -105.02 46.37
CA TYR A 278 25.09 -105.26 45.25
C TYR A 278 26.56 -104.98 45.63
N THR A 279 26.82 -103.92 46.38
CA THR A 279 28.18 -103.63 46.88
C THR A 279 28.65 -104.66 47.89
N LEU A 280 27.76 -105.18 48.76
CA LEU A 280 28.11 -106.27 49.68
C LEU A 280 28.41 -107.59 48.94
N THR A 281 27.61 -107.95 47.93
CA THR A 281 27.82 -109.17 47.13
C THR A 281 29.06 -109.08 46.25
N SER A 282 29.26 -107.97 45.55
CA SER A 282 30.45 -107.75 44.71
C SER A 282 31.75 -107.66 45.51
N TYR A 283 31.73 -107.12 46.74
CA TYR A 283 32.90 -107.17 47.64
C TYR A 283 33.22 -108.61 48.07
N GLY A 284 32.19 -109.41 48.39
CA GLY A 284 32.36 -110.84 48.66
C GLY A 284 32.91 -111.62 47.46
N GLU A 285 32.46 -111.31 46.25
CA GLU A 285 32.91 -111.96 45.02
C GLU A 285 34.34 -111.54 44.61
N ALA A 286 34.70 -110.27 44.81
CA ALA A 286 36.06 -109.77 44.61
C ALA A 286 37.06 -110.43 45.58
N GLN A 287 36.68 -110.63 46.84
CA GLN A 287 37.53 -111.28 47.84
C GLN A 287 37.80 -112.77 47.54
N VAL A 288 36.92 -113.43 46.78
CA VAL A 288 37.14 -114.79 46.24
C VAL A 288 38.09 -114.78 45.03
N ARG A 289 38.18 -113.66 44.30
CA ARG A 289 38.98 -113.55 43.06
C ARG A 289 40.45 -113.19 43.31
N ASP A 290 40.75 -112.47 44.39
CA ASP A 290 42.10 -111.96 44.72
C ASP A 290 43.05 -113.01 45.35
N LEU A 291 42.78 -114.31 45.17
CA LEU A 291 43.59 -115.43 45.65
C LEU A 291 44.17 -116.31 44.51
N GLY A 292 44.24 -115.79 43.29
CA GLY A 292 44.88 -116.42 42.11
C GLY A 292 46.23 -115.78 41.73
N PRO A 293 47.30 -116.54 41.42
CA PRO A 293 48.67 -116.02 41.42
C PRO A 293 49.18 -115.36 40.11
N ALA A 294 50.24 -114.57 40.25
CA ALA A 294 50.79 -113.61 39.28
C ALA A 294 51.89 -114.13 38.32
N THR A 295 52.19 -113.36 37.26
CA THR A 295 53.52 -113.27 36.59
C THR A 295 53.86 -111.83 36.14
N SER A 296 55.12 -111.58 35.79
CA SER A 296 55.83 -110.29 35.84
C SER A 296 56.13 -109.59 34.49
N SER A 297 56.26 -108.25 34.47
CA SER A 297 57.46 -107.47 34.02
C SER A 297 57.24 -105.94 33.93
N ARG A 298 58.23 -105.11 34.30
CA ARG A 298 58.34 -103.63 34.19
C ARG A 298 59.85 -103.27 34.23
N PRO A 299 60.45 -102.36 33.42
CA PRO A 299 60.24 -100.88 33.37
C PRO A 299 60.40 -100.19 31.97
N ASP A 300 60.26 -98.87 31.73
CA ASP A 300 59.39 -97.80 32.29
C ASP A 300 59.36 -96.52 31.40
N THR A 301 58.29 -95.71 31.53
CA THR A 301 58.11 -94.26 31.17
C THR A 301 58.29 -93.80 29.70
N ASP A 302 57.57 -92.81 29.17
CA ASP A 302 56.76 -91.74 29.79
C ASP A 302 55.53 -91.31 28.93
N SER A 303 54.50 -90.74 29.57
CA SER A 303 53.33 -89.98 29.04
C SER A 303 52.71 -90.33 27.67
N GLY A 304 51.41 -90.59 27.50
CA GLY A 304 50.27 -90.49 28.43
C GLY A 304 48.98 -90.31 27.62
N GLU A 305 48.34 -91.41 27.22
CA GLU A 305 47.04 -91.42 26.51
C GLU A 305 45.98 -92.06 27.42
N ASP A 306 45.24 -91.23 28.14
CA ASP A 306 44.05 -91.67 28.89
C ASP A 306 42.85 -91.74 27.93
N LEU A 307 42.31 -92.95 27.75
CA LEU A 307 41.05 -93.20 27.05
C LEU A 307 39.93 -93.35 28.09
N ASP A 308 39.17 -92.28 28.31
CA ASP A 308 37.98 -92.29 29.16
C ASP A 308 36.82 -91.51 28.55
N GLY A 309 35.59 -92.00 28.76
CA GLY A 309 34.36 -91.20 28.85
C GLY A 309 33.90 -90.42 27.61
N GLU A 310 33.13 -91.06 26.74
CA GLU A 310 32.20 -90.35 25.85
C GLU A 310 31.04 -89.71 26.67
N ILE A 311 30.37 -88.70 26.09
CA ILE A 311 28.99 -88.19 26.38
C ILE A 311 28.86 -86.83 27.14
N ILE A 312 28.31 -85.84 26.38
CA ILE A 312 27.63 -84.57 26.76
C ILE A 312 28.48 -83.40 27.31
N SER A 313 28.79 -82.46 26.42
CA SER A 313 28.47 -81.02 26.61
C SER A 313 28.51 -80.28 25.25
N VAL A 314 27.34 -80.05 24.66
CA VAL A 314 27.16 -79.17 23.49
C VAL A 314 26.11 -78.13 23.85
N ALA A 315 26.53 -76.88 24.08
CA ALA A 315 25.81 -75.65 23.73
C ALA A 315 26.56 -74.39 24.25
N VAL A 316 26.24 -73.25 23.64
CA VAL A 316 26.58 -71.87 24.07
C VAL A 316 28.03 -71.43 23.90
N GLU A 317 28.40 -71.05 22.68
CA GLU A 317 29.20 -69.83 22.42
C GLU A 317 29.09 -69.36 20.95
N THR A 318 27.88 -69.00 20.50
CA THR A 318 27.63 -68.45 19.14
C THR A 318 26.75 -67.20 19.13
N THR A 319 27.03 -66.24 20.02
CA THR A 319 26.53 -64.86 19.93
C THR A 319 27.61 -63.84 20.27
N GLY A 320 28.67 -63.78 19.45
CA GLY A 320 29.68 -62.72 19.51
C GLY A 320 29.11 -61.37 19.07
N VAL A 321 28.42 -60.69 20.00
CA VAL A 321 27.85 -59.34 19.81
C VAL A 321 28.68 -58.34 20.62
N THR A 322 29.78 -57.86 20.03
CA THR A 322 30.49 -56.62 20.40
C THR A 322 31.34 -56.16 19.21
N GLY A 323 30.69 -55.92 18.08
CA GLY A 323 31.30 -55.22 16.95
C GLY A 323 31.15 -53.71 17.12
N ASP A 324 32.20 -53.03 17.57
CA ASP A 324 32.30 -51.57 17.41
C ASP A 324 32.26 -51.24 15.91
N LEU A 325 31.23 -50.50 15.51
CA LEU A 325 31.09 -49.94 14.17
C LEU A 325 31.00 -48.42 14.29
N ASP A 326 32.16 -47.78 14.26
CA ASP A 326 32.32 -46.34 14.10
C ASP A 326 31.67 -45.88 12.79
N MET A 327 30.40 -45.46 12.87
CA MET A 327 29.78 -44.60 11.86
C MET A 327 29.91 -43.14 12.28
N ALA A 328 31.09 -42.57 12.05
CA ALA A 328 31.29 -41.14 12.08
C ALA A 328 30.51 -40.49 10.92
N VAL A 329 29.25 -40.13 11.17
CA VAL A 329 28.42 -39.36 10.23
C VAL A 329 28.81 -37.89 10.33
N ASP A 330 29.50 -37.41 9.30
CA ASP A 330 29.97 -36.03 9.17
C ASP A 330 28.79 -35.05 9.01
N PHE A 331 28.45 -34.34 10.08
CA PHE A 331 27.42 -33.29 10.08
C PHE A 331 27.95 -31.97 9.51
N THR A 332 28.18 -31.92 8.20
CA THR A 332 28.30 -30.65 7.48
C THR A 332 26.90 -30.01 7.32
N PRO A 333 26.62 -28.84 7.95
CA PRO A 333 25.37 -28.14 7.71
C PRO A 333 25.33 -27.60 6.26
N PRO A 334 24.18 -27.63 5.58
CA PRO A 334 24.09 -27.17 4.20
C PRO A 334 24.40 -25.68 4.09
N ALA A 335 25.43 -25.34 3.32
CA ALA A 335 25.81 -23.95 3.07
C ALA A 335 24.68 -23.20 2.34
N LEU A 336 24.19 -22.13 2.95
CA LEU A 336 23.28 -21.20 2.30
C LEU A 336 24.01 -20.49 1.14
N PRO A 337 23.37 -20.30 -0.03
CA PRO A 337 23.97 -19.51 -1.11
C PRO A 337 24.17 -18.06 -0.64
N PRO A 338 25.23 -17.37 -1.09
CA PRO A 338 25.50 -16.01 -0.66
C PRO A 338 24.36 -15.08 -1.08
N VAL A 339 23.78 -14.39 -0.09
CA VAL A 339 22.83 -13.32 -0.33
C VAL A 339 23.57 -12.21 -1.07
N GLN A 340 23.25 -12.00 -2.35
CA GLN A 340 23.64 -10.77 -3.04
C GLN A 340 23.00 -9.61 -2.28
N ALA A 341 23.82 -8.75 -1.70
CA ALA A 341 23.36 -7.49 -1.12
C ALA A 341 22.72 -6.67 -2.24
N LEU A 342 21.39 -6.53 -2.21
CA LEU A 342 20.68 -5.58 -3.04
C LEU A 342 21.24 -4.19 -2.75
N GLU A 343 21.74 -3.54 -3.80
CA GLU A 343 22.32 -2.21 -3.74
C GLU A 343 21.31 -1.23 -3.10
N ALA A 344 21.82 -0.34 -2.25
CA ALA A 344 20.98 0.63 -1.56
C ALA A 344 20.26 1.52 -2.59
N ALA A 345 18.93 1.56 -2.49
CA ALA A 345 18.14 2.48 -3.31
C ALA A 345 18.60 3.92 -3.08
N PRO A 346 18.78 4.73 -4.15
CA PRO A 346 19.23 6.11 -4.01
C PRO A 346 18.21 6.92 -3.20
N SER A 347 18.70 7.63 -2.17
CA SER A 347 17.91 8.53 -1.35
C SER A 347 17.20 9.60 -2.20
N PRO A 348 15.94 9.96 -1.91
CA PRO A 348 15.32 11.11 -2.55
C PRO A 348 16.11 12.37 -2.20
N GLY A 349 16.66 13.04 -3.22
CA GLY A 349 17.41 14.27 -3.06
C GLY A 349 16.51 15.41 -2.59
N ILE A 350 17.00 16.17 -1.60
CA ILE A 350 16.44 17.46 -1.20
C ILE A 350 17.14 18.53 -2.05
N GLU A 351 16.37 19.43 -2.66
CA GLU A 351 16.87 20.58 -3.43
C GLU A 351 17.65 21.56 -2.54
N PRO A 352 18.63 22.25 -3.14
CA PRO A 352 18.60 23.71 -3.10
C PRO A 352 18.57 24.36 -4.50
#